data_AF-A0A964Z9D1-F1
#
_entry.id   AF-A0A964Z9D1-F1
#
_cell.length_a   1.000
_cell.length_b   1.000
_cell.length_c   1.000
_cell.angle_alpha   90.00
_cell.angle_beta   90.00
_cell.angle_gamma   90.00
#
_symmetry.space_group_name_H-M   'P 1'
#
loop_
_entity.id
_entity.type
_entity.pdbx_description
1 polymer ?
#
loop_
_entity_poly.entity_id
_entity_poly.type
_entity_poly.pdbx_seq_one_letter_code
_entity_poly.pdbx_strand_id
1 'polypeptide(L)'
;MIDEVQALRESRDLYELLSYYAQLAILDRQAWLPRRSELPGCEPRKLSRLHGTLIAEGWLEQNTGSIRPGSYRVTGAGLRALKRVGEVTIEHIPGYRENVAM
;
A
#
# COMPACT_ATOMS: atom_id res chain seq x y z
N MET A 1 14.51 10.04 -12.91
CA MET A 1 13.88 8.99 -12.10
C MET A 1 12.44 9.42 -11.93
N ILE A 2 11.52 8.80 -12.66
CA ILE A 2 10.08 9.08 -12.52
C ILE A 2 9.74 8.83 -11.05
N ASP A 3 8.99 9.73 -10.43
CA ASP A 3 8.66 9.63 -9.00
C ASP A 3 7.93 8.31 -8.77
N GLU A 4 8.64 7.32 -8.21
CA GLU A 4 8.17 5.94 -8.05
C GLU A 4 6.84 5.92 -7.31
N VAL A 5 6.58 6.89 -6.42
CA VAL A 5 5.34 6.95 -5.64
C VAL A 5 4.23 7.78 -6.31
N GLN A 6 4.42 8.30 -7.52
CA GLN A 6 3.43 9.12 -8.22
C GLN A 6 2.11 8.37 -8.39
N ALA A 7 2.15 7.09 -8.77
CA ALA A 7 0.96 6.26 -8.92
C ALA A 7 0.16 6.14 -7.61
N LEU A 8 0.82 6.09 -6.45
CA LEU A 8 0.15 6.08 -5.14
C LEU A 8 -0.47 7.43 -4.79
N ARG A 9 0.16 8.54 -5.20
CA ARG A 9 -0.37 9.88 -4.97
C ARG A 9 -1.60 10.19 -5.84
N GLU A 10 -1.60 9.70 -7.08
CA GLU A 10 -2.67 9.94 -8.04
C GLU A 10 -3.85 8.97 -7.88
N SER A 11 -3.64 7.81 -7.25
CA SER A 11 -4.66 6.79 -7.10
C SER A 11 -4.91 6.44 -5.64
N ARG A 12 -6.00 7.01 -5.10
CA ARG A 12 -6.50 6.70 -3.75
C ARG A 12 -6.72 5.20 -3.56
N ASP A 13 -7.33 4.52 -4.52
CA ASP A 13 -7.61 3.08 -4.42
C ASP A 13 -6.31 2.25 -4.39
N LEU A 14 -5.27 2.67 -5.10
CA LEU A 14 -3.97 2.01 -5.10
C LEU A 14 -3.29 2.18 -3.73
N TYR A 15 -3.34 3.39 -3.18
CA TYR A 15 -2.86 3.68 -1.83
C TYR A 15 -3.61 2.89 -0.76
N GLU A 16 -4.95 2.85 -0.82
CA GLU A 16 -5.78 2.11 0.13
C GLU A 16 -5.52 0.59 0.07
N LEU A 17 -5.34 0.05 -1.14
CA LEU A 17 -5.03 -1.37 -1.32
C LEU A 17 -3.65 -1.72 -0.76
N LEU A 18 -2.62 -0.93 -1.04
CA LEU A 18 -1.27 -1.16 -0.51
C LEU A 18 -1.24 -0.99 1.03
N SER A 19 -1.93 0.02 1.55
CA SER A 19 -2.05 0.28 2.99
C SER A 19 -2.71 -0.89 3.73
N TYR A 20 -3.75 -1.50 3.13
CA TYR A 20 -4.39 -2.70 3.68
C TYR A 20 -3.42 -3.86 3.85
N TYR A 21 -2.63 -4.17 2.83
CA TYR A 21 -1.64 -5.23 2.91
C TYR A 21 -0.52 -4.92 3.90
N ALA A 22 -0.08 -3.66 3.97
CA ALA A 22 0.89 -3.21 4.95
C ALA A 22 0.39 -3.36 6.40
N GLN A 23 -0.88 -3.02 6.65
CA GLN A 23 -1.50 -3.12 7.98
C GLN A 23 -1.59 -4.58 8.46
N LEU A 24 -1.99 -5.50 7.57
CA LEU A 24 -2.06 -6.93 7.90
C LEU A 24 -0.66 -7.54 8.12
N ALA A 25 0.37 -6.98 7.49
CA ALA A 25 1.75 -7.43 7.61
C ALA A 25 2.51 -6.81 8.79
N ILE A 26 1.85 -6.02 9.67
CA ILE A 26 2.50 -5.41 10.84
C ILE A 26 3.06 -6.47 11.78
N LEU A 27 2.31 -7.53 12.03
CA LEU A 27 2.69 -8.61 12.95
C LEU A 27 3.67 -9.59 12.31
N ASP A 28 3.53 -9.85 11.01
CA ASP A 28 4.43 -10.70 10.23
C ASP A 28 4.58 -10.16 8.80
N ARG A 29 5.77 -9.61 8.52
CA ARG A 29 6.11 -9.04 7.20
C ARG A 29 6.35 -10.10 6.12
N GLN A 30 6.54 -11.36 6.51
CA GLN A 30 6.74 -12.47 5.58
C GLN A 30 5.44 -13.22 5.28
N ALA A 31 4.34 -12.85 5.93
CA ALA A 31 3.05 -13.50 5.75
C ALA A 31 2.51 -13.35 4.32
N TRP A 32 2.03 -14.46 3.77
CA TRP A 32 1.22 -14.50 2.57
C TRP A 32 -0.25 -14.26 2.93
N LEU A 33 -0.80 -13.14 2.46
CA LEU A 33 -2.14 -12.68 2.76
C LEU A 33 -3.12 -13.06 1.64
N PRO A 34 -4.38 -13.38 1.95
CA PRO A 34 -5.37 -13.66 0.93
C PRO A 34 -5.57 -12.45 0.01
N ARG A 35 -6.02 -12.70 -1.22
CA ARG A 35 -6.44 -11.65 -2.12
C ARG A 35 -7.58 -10.85 -1.48
N ARG A 36 -7.45 -9.52 -1.44
CA ARG A 36 -8.58 -8.66 -1.09
C ARG A 36 -9.59 -8.72 -2.25
N SER A 37 -10.76 -9.27 -2.00
CA SER A 37 -11.83 -9.42 -2.99
C SER A 37 -12.66 -8.15 -3.19
N GLU A 38 -12.68 -7.27 -2.18
CA GLU A 38 -13.55 -6.09 -2.14
C GLU A 38 -12.81 -4.88 -1.58
N LEU A 39 -13.01 -3.74 -2.23
CA LEU A 39 -12.56 -2.42 -1.79
C LEU A 39 -13.75 -1.45 -1.99
N PRO A 40 -14.18 -0.72 -0.95
CA PRO A 40 -15.35 0.15 -1.05
C PRO A 40 -15.26 1.11 -2.25
N GLY A 41 -16.31 1.17 -3.07
CA GLY A 41 -16.34 2.04 -4.25
C GLY A 41 -15.48 1.59 -5.43
N CYS A 42 -14.81 0.43 -5.35
CA CYS A 42 -13.97 -0.09 -6.43
C CYS A 42 -14.58 -1.35 -7.05
N GLU A 43 -14.83 -1.30 -8.36
CA GLU A 43 -15.32 -2.47 -9.10
C GLU A 43 -14.30 -3.64 -9.11
N PRO A 44 -14.75 -4.90 -9.18
CA PRO A 44 -13.84 -6.07 -9.17
C PRO A 44 -12.80 -6.07 -10.30
N ARG A 45 -13.16 -5.56 -11.49
CA ARG A 45 -12.23 -5.43 -12.63
C ARG A 45 -11.16 -4.38 -12.35
N LYS A 46 -11.54 -3.25 -11.76
CA LYS A 46 -10.61 -2.19 -11.33
C LYS A 46 -9.68 -2.74 -10.24
N LEU A 47 -10.21 -3.45 -9.26
CA LEU A 47 -9.43 -4.05 -8.18
C LEU A 47 -8.38 -5.05 -8.68
N SER A 48 -8.72 -5.83 -9.71
CA SER A 48 -7.77 -6.74 -10.36
C SER A 48 -6.60 -5.99 -11.02
N ARG A 49 -6.88 -4.86 -11.69
CA ARG A 49 -5.84 -3.99 -12.28
C ARG A 49 -4.96 -3.33 -11.23
N LEU A 50 -5.54 -2.93 -10.09
CA LEU A 50 -4.78 -2.35 -8.98
C LEU A 50 -3.75 -3.36 -8.43
N HIS A 51 -4.13 -4.62 -8.23
CA HIS A 51 -3.17 -5.66 -7.84
C HIS A 51 -2.04 -5.83 -8.86
N GLY A 52 -2.38 -5.86 -10.16
CA GLY A 52 -1.38 -5.93 -11.23
C GLY A 52 -0.43 -4.73 -11.22
N THR A 53 -0.94 -3.54 -10.94
CA THR A 53 -0.14 -2.32 -10.82
C THR A 53 0.81 -2.41 -9.63
N LEU A 54 0.32 -2.82 -8.45
CA LEU A 54 1.18 -3.00 -7.27
C LEU A 54 2.29 -4.05 -7.49
N ILE A 55 2.03 -5.09 -8.28
CA ILE A 55 3.05 -6.08 -8.67
C ILE A 55 4.06 -5.47 -9.65
N ALA A 56 3.60 -4.73 -10.67
CA ALA A 56 4.45 -4.10 -11.65
C ALA A 56 5.42 -3.09 -11.02
N GLU A 57 4.95 -2.36 -10.00
CA GLU A 57 5.77 -1.43 -9.20
C GLU A 57 6.65 -2.14 -8.16
N GLY A 58 6.55 -3.47 -8.02
CA GLY A 58 7.30 -4.27 -7.05
C GLY A 58 6.89 -4.02 -5.59
N TRP A 59 5.71 -3.45 -5.33
CA TRP A 59 5.20 -3.17 -3.99
C TRP A 59 4.45 -4.35 -3.37
N LEU A 60 3.89 -5.21 -4.22
CA LEU A 60 3.37 -6.51 -3.85
C LEU A 60 4.07 -7.63 -4.62
N GLU A 61 4.19 -8.77 -3.98
CA GLU A 61 4.48 -10.05 -4.63
C GLU A 61 3.22 -10.90 -4.62
N GLN A 62 3.00 -11.65 -5.70
CA GLN A 62 1.95 -12.67 -5.76
C GLN A 62 2.58 -14.05 -5.60
N ASN A 63 2.02 -14.88 -4.72
CA ASN A 63 2.41 -16.27 -4.61
C ASN A 63 1.91 -17.05 -5.84
N THR A 64 2.86 -17.51 -6.65
CA THR A 64 2.63 -18.34 -7.84
C THR A 64 2.87 -19.84 -7.58
N GLY A 65 3.23 -20.20 -6.34
CA GLY A 65 3.45 -21.58 -5.92
C GLY A 65 2.15 -22.36 -5.67
N SER A 66 2.30 -23.66 -5.39
CA SER A 66 1.18 -24.61 -5.27
C SER A 66 0.39 -24.46 -3.97
N ILE A 67 1.02 -23.96 -2.89
CA ILE A 67 0.38 -23.82 -1.58
C ILE A 67 -0.16 -22.39 -1.46
N ARG A 68 -1.49 -22.26 -1.53
CA ARG A 68 -2.25 -20.99 -1.53
C ARG A 68 -1.89 -20.04 -2.69
N PRO A 69 -2.06 -20.48 -3.95
CA PRO A 69 -1.84 -19.63 -5.12
C PRO A 69 -2.74 -18.40 -5.08
N GLY A 70 -2.22 -17.27 -5.55
CA GLY A 70 -2.97 -16.02 -5.59
C GLY A 70 -3.08 -15.30 -4.24
N SER A 71 -2.30 -15.71 -3.25
CA SER A 71 -2.01 -14.89 -2.07
C SER A 71 -0.96 -13.81 -2.39
N TYR A 72 -0.91 -12.75 -1.59
CA TYR A 72 -0.06 -11.58 -1.81
C TYR A 72 0.77 -11.27 -0.58
N ARG A 73 1.94 -10.68 -0.79
CA ARG A 73 2.82 -10.21 0.28
C ARG A 73 3.29 -8.81 -0.04
N VAL A 74 3.27 -7.92 0.96
CA VAL A 74 3.86 -6.59 0.82
C VAL A 74 5.38 -6.67 0.86
N THR A 75 6.04 -5.98 -0.06
CA THR A 75 7.51 -5.96 -0.14
C THR A 75 8.09 -4.84 0.73
N GLY A 76 9.39 -4.90 0.97
CA GLY A 76 10.11 -3.77 1.57
C GLY A 76 10.01 -2.48 0.72
N ALA A 77 9.90 -2.60 -0.61
CA ALA A 77 9.70 -1.46 -1.49
C ALA A 77 8.31 -0.84 -1.30
N GLY A 78 7.26 -1.67 -1.18
CA GLY A 78 5.90 -1.19 -0.90
C GLY A 78 5.78 -0.44 0.42
N LEU A 79 6.43 -0.93 1.48
CA LEU A 79 6.46 -0.24 2.78
C LEU A 79 7.17 1.11 2.70
N ARG A 80 8.30 1.18 1.99
CA ARG A 80 9.02 2.45 1.76
C ARG A 80 8.20 3.42 0.90
N ALA A 81 7.48 2.92 -0.09
CA ALA A 81 6.61 3.72 -0.94
C ALA A 81 5.48 4.37 -0.12
N LEU A 82 4.80 3.62 0.75
CA LEU A 82 3.81 4.17 1.67
C LEU A 82 4.40 5.24 2.61
N LYS A 83 5.59 5.00 3.16
CA LYS A 83 6.27 5.98 4.02
C LYS A 83 6.53 7.29 3.29
N ARG A 84 7.04 7.23 2.05
CA ARG A 84 7.32 8.41 1.21
C ARG A 84 6.06 9.20 0.83
N VAL A 85 4.89 8.55 0.75
CA VAL A 85 3.61 9.25 0.54
C VAL A 85 3.14 9.91 1.85
N GLY A 86 3.26 9.21 2.99
CA GLY A 86 2.87 9.72 4.31
C GLY A 86 3.74 10.87 4.82
N GLU A 87 5.05 10.86 4.55
CA GLU A 87 5.99 11.94 4.91
C GLU A 87 5.61 13.29 4.25
N VAL A 88 4.94 13.27 3.10
CA VAL A 88 4.49 14.50 2.40
C VAL A 88 3.21 15.10 3.03
N THR A 89 2.53 14.39 3.92
CA THR A 89 1.31 14.88 4.58
C THR A 89 1.60 15.62 5.90
N ILE A 90 2.80 15.50 6.46
CA ILE A 90 3.17 16.10 7.76
C ILE A 90 3.82 17.50 7.62
N GLU A 91 4.19 17.95 6.41
CA GLU A 91 4.90 19.24 6.23
C GLU A 91 4.01 20.45 5.85
N HIS A 92 2.69 20.34 5.90
CA HIS A 92 1.82 21.51 5.67
C HIS A 92 0.66 21.63 6.67
N ILE A 93 1.01 21.78 7.95
CA ILE A 93 0.10 22.38 8.94
C ILE A 93 0.66 23.74 9.36
N PRO A 94 0.24 24.86 8.73
CA PRO A 94 0.44 26.17 9.33
C PRO A 94 -0.46 26.24 10.56
N GLY A 95 0.13 26.11 11.76
CA GLY A 95 -0.56 26.44 13.01
C GLY A 95 -0.51 25.42 14.15
N TYR A 96 0.28 24.35 14.09
CA TYR A 96 0.41 23.45 15.25
C TYR A 96 1.40 24.04 16.28
N ARG A 97 0.89 24.66 17.35
CA ARG A 97 1.65 25.02 18.54
C ARG A 97 1.64 23.84 19.50
N GLU A 98 2.81 23.26 19.79
CA GLU A 98 3.00 22.36 20.93
C GLU A 98 2.72 23.13 22.23
N ASN A 99 1.61 22.80 22.90
CA ASN A 99 1.42 23.15 24.30
C ASN A 99 2.09 22.05 25.15
N VAL A 100 3.37 22.26 25.48
CA VAL A 100 4.02 21.55 26.58
C VAL A 100 3.66 22.29 27.86
N ALA A 101 2.70 21.74 28.62
CA ALA A 101 2.42 22.23 29.96
C ALA A 101 3.45 21.65 30.95
N MET A 102 4.07 22.56 31.70
CA MET A 102 4.86 22.31 32.92
C MET A 102 3.99 21.76 34.05
#